data_AF-A0A927RR09-F1
#
_entry.id   AF-A0A927RR09-F1
#
_cell.length_a   1.000
_cell.length_b   1.000
_cell.length_c   1.000
_cell.angle_alpha   90.00
_cell.angle_beta   90.00
_cell.angle_gamma   90.00
#
_symmetry.space_group_name_H-M   'P 1'
#
loop_
_entity.id
_entity.type
_entity.pdbx_description
1 polymer ?
#
loop_
_entity_poly.entity_id
_entity_poly.type
_entity_poly.pdbx_seq_one_letter_code
_entity_poly.pdbx_strand_id
1 'polypeptide(L)'
;MSRLLRYRCNKCNKVMEFDSATFCPKCGSGFVNNEGLIQIYRMGTPLAMAVGFGIYINGVPFGHLGNTESTRIPLPFGTYTLHFTCGMIRKCEDLVVTLTPQNPIAFVKTKVKAGFWTNSITTQQVNGSDMPPV
;
A
#
# COMPACT_ATOMS: atom_id res chain seq x y z
N MET A 1 -12.69 4.35 -6.09
CA MET A 1 -11.90 3.72 -7.16
C MET A 1 -10.69 4.62 -7.42
N SER A 2 -9.48 4.17 -7.13
CA SER A 2 -8.29 4.81 -7.67
C SER A 2 -7.50 3.74 -8.43
N ARG A 3 -7.35 3.94 -9.74
CA ARG A 3 -6.57 3.08 -10.66
C ARG A 3 -5.08 3.43 -10.67
N LEU A 4 -4.70 4.41 -9.88
CA LEU A 4 -3.38 5.02 -9.89
C LEU A 4 -2.34 4.10 -9.24
N LEU A 5 -1.26 3.85 -9.98
CA LEU A 5 -0.03 3.26 -9.48
C LEU A 5 0.69 4.33 -8.66
N ARG A 6 1.03 3.99 -7.41
CA ARG A 6 1.83 4.83 -6.53
C ARG A 6 3.25 4.31 -6.48
N TYR A 7 4.19 5.07 -7.02
CA TYR A 7 5.61 4.68 -7.08
C TYR A 7 6.51 5.75 -6.50
N ARG A 8 7.66 5.33 -5.96
CA ARG A 8 8.72 6.20 -5.49
C ARG A 8 9.92 6.13 -6.45
N CYS A 9 10.26 7.24 -7.15
CA CYS A 9 11.44 7.26 -8.06
C CYS A 9 12.73 7.05 -7.26
N ASN A 10 13.49 6.01 -7.60
CA ASN A 10 14.79 5.72 -6.97
C ASN A 10 15.81 6.87 -7.14
N LYS A 11 15.68 7.70 -8.18
CA LYS A 11 16.58 8.84 -8.42
C LYS A 11 16.18 10.12 -7.68
N CYS A 12 14.89 10.45 -7.60
CA CYS A 12 14.43 11.72 -7.01
C CYS A 12 13.69 11.56 -5.67
N ASN A 13 13.52 10.33 -5.18
CA ASN A 13 12.87 9.98 -3.91
C ASN A 13 11.45 10.53 -3.72
N LYS A 14 10.83 11.04 -4.79
CA LYS A 14 9.45 11.53 -4.75
C LYS A 14 8.48 10.40 -5.02
N VAL A 15 7.45 10.33 -4.18
CA VAL A 15 6.29 9.48 -4.37
C VAL A 15 5.35 10.19 -5.34
N MET A 16 4.85 9.47 -6.33
CA MET A 16 3.96 9.99 -7.37
C MET A 16 2.87 8.98 -7.65
N GLU A 17 1.75 9.47 -8.18
CA GLU A 17 0.60 8.66 -8.61
C GLU A 17 0.37 8.85 -10.10
N PHE A 18 0.18 7.77 -10.84
CA PHE A 18 -0.07 7.80 -12.28
C PHE A 18 -0.86 6.56 -12.74
N ASP A 19 -1.64 6.69 -13.81
CA ASP A 19 -2.44 5.57 -14.35
C ASP A 19 -1.62 4.61 -15.22
N SER A 20 -0.60 5.11 -15.95
CA SER A 20 0.19 4.31 -16.90
C SER A 20 1.51 4.96 -17.36
N ALA A 21 2.14 5.78 -16.52
CA ALA A 21 3.39 6.44 -16.92
C ALA A 21 4.54 5.44 -17.01
N THR A 22 5.29 5.48 -18.12
CA THR A 22 6.52 4.68 -18.35
C THR A 22 7.79 5.39 -17.86
N PHE A 23 7.66 6.68 -17.48
CA PHE A 23 8.76 7.51 -16.99
C PHE A 23 8.32 8.38 -15.82
N CYS A 24 9.25 8.68 -14.90
CA CYS A 24 8.99 9.65 -13.84
C CYS A 24 8.92 11.08 -14.39
N PRO A 25 7.83 11.84 -14.19
CA PRO A 25 7.68 13.21 -14.69
C PRO A 25 8.64 14.22 -14.05
N LYS A 26 9.29 13.89 -12.92
CA LYS A 26 10.29 14.75 -12.25
C LYS A 26 11.72 14.44 -12.65
N CYS A 27 12.07 13.15 -12.75
CA CYS A 27 13.46 12.69 -12.90
C CYS A 27 13.74 12.11 -14.31
N GLY A 28 12.71 11.92 -15.15
CA GLY A 28 12.81 11.36 -16.50
C GLY A 28 13.25 9.90 -16.56
N SER A 29 13.51 9.25 -15.42
CA SER A 29 13.95 7.85 -15.41
C SER A 29 12.79 6.93 -15.76
N GLY A 30 13.06 5.95 -16.62
CA GLY A 30 12.13 4.85 -16.87
C GLY A 30 11.94 3.99 -15.62
N PHE A 31 10.74 3.42 -15.48
CA PHE A 31 10.48 2.38 -14.47
C PHE A 31 11.20 1.09 -14.90
N VAL A 32 11.63 0.28 -13.93
CA VAL A 32 12.43 -0.91 -14.22
C VAL A 32 11.45 -2.07 -14.49
N ASN A 33 11.56 -2.74 -15.64
CA ASN A 33 10.60 -3.76 -16.10
C ASN A 33 10.52 -5.08 -15.27
N ASN A 34 11.17 -5.15 -14.10
CA ASN A 34 11.16 -6.32 -13.19
C ASN A 34 10.51 -5.97 -11.84
N GLU A 35 9.37 -5.27 -11.91
CA GLU A 35 8.63 -4.83 -10.74
C GLU A 35 7.47 -5.81 -10.47
N GLY A 36 7.46 -6.40 -9.28
CA GLY A 36 6.24 -6.95 -8.69
C GLY A 36 5.32 -5.83 -8.22
N LEU A 37 4.10 -6.20 -7.83
CA LEU A 37 3.05 -5.26 -7.49
C LEU A 37 2.48 -5.58 -6.11
N ILE A 38 2.49 -4.61 -5.20
CA ILE A 38 1.71 -4.70 -3.95
C ILE A 38 0.42 -3.91 -4.14
N GLN A 39 -0.72 -4.60 -4.20
CA GLN A 39 -2.03 -3.96 -4.17
C GLN A 39 -2.53 -3.93 -2.73
N ILE A 40 -2.69 -2.72 -2.19
CA ILE A 40 -3.16 -2.48 -0.84
C ILE A 40 -4.59 -1.97 -0.91
N TYR A 41 -5.48 -2.55 -0.11
CA TYR A 41 -6.85 -2.08 0.07
C TYR A 41 -7.13 -1.80 1.54
N ARG A 42 -7.57 -0.57 1.83
CA ARG A 42 -8.11 -0.20 3.13
C ARG A 42 -9.59 -0.50 3.17
N MET A 43 -9.97 -1.46 4.02
CA MET A 43 -11.38 -1.76 4.25
C MET A 43 -12.08 -0.58 4.93
N GLY A 44 -13.33 -0.36 4.53
CA GLY A 44 -14.21 0.61 5.16
C GLY A 44 -14.32 0.38 6.66
N THR A 45 -14.34 1.46 7.43
CA THR A 45 -14.63 1.41 8.86
C THR A 45 -16.03 1.97 9.14
N PRO A 46 -16.85 1.30 9.96
CA PRO A 46 -18.21 1.78 10.28
C PRO A 46 -18.21 3.05 11.14
N LEU A 47 -17.06 3.47 11.67
CA LEU A 47 -16.90 4.64 12.55
C LEU A 47 -16.66 5.96 11.80
N ALA A 48 -16.93 6.03 10.49
CA ALA A 48 -16.75 7.23 9.66
C ALA A 48 -15.39 7.96 9.85
N MET A 49 -14.33 7.21 10.21
CA MET A 49 -13.03 7.80 10.50
C MET A 49 -12.37 8.24 9.19
N ALA A 50 -12.45 9.55 8.91
CA ALA A 50 -11.84 10.22 7.76
C ALA A 50 -10.30 10.27 7.80
N VAL A 51 -9.67 9.68 8.82
CA VAL A 51 -8.22 9.77 9.02
C VAL A 51 -7.51 8.80 8.10
N GLY A 52 -6.55 9.29 7.30
CA GLY A 52 -5.76 8.49 6.36
C GLY A 52 -4.79 7.53 7.07
N PHE A 53 -4.56 6.35 6.49
CA PHE A 53 -3.51 5.44 6.95
C PHE A 53 -2.19 5.82 6.31
N GLY A 54 -1.16 6.14 7.09
CA GLY A 54 0.20 6.29 6.58
C GLY A 54 0.75 4.93 6.16
N ILE A 55 1.21 4.81 4.92
CA ILE A 55 1.83 3.60 4.37
C ILE A 55 3.35 3.73 4.51
N TYR A 56 3.97 2.74 5.12
CA TYR A 56 5.43 2.59 5.18
C TYR A 56 5.82 1.24 4.61
N ILE A 57 6.85 1.22 3.78
CA ILE A 57 7.44 0.01 3.21
C ILE A 57 8.91 0.02 3.56
N ASN A 58 9.38 -0.98 4.30
CA ASN A 58 10.74 -1.02 4.86
C ASN A 58 11.10 0.27 5.63
N GLY A 59 10.14 0.84 6.35
CA GLY A 59 10.31 2.10 7.09
C GLY A 59 10.27 3.37 6.22
N VAL A 60 10.19 3.25 4.90
CA VAL A 60 10.12 4.38 3.97
C VAL A 60 8.66 4.80 3.74
N PRO A 61 8.30 6.10 3.86
CA PRO A 61 6.92 6.54 3.66
C PRO A 61 6.50 6.54 2.18
N PHE A 62 5.30 6.02 1.92
CA PHE A 62 4.60 5.96 0.63
C PHE A 62 3.28 6.76 0.63
N GLY A 63 3.14 7.74 1.53
CA GLY A 63 1.97 8.60 1.62
C GLY A 63 0.80 8.00 2.38
N HIS A 64 -0.41 8.50 2.14
CA HIS A 64 -1.62 8.14 2.89
C HIS A 64 -2.62 7.33 2.05
N LEU A 65 -3.42 6.50 2.72
CA LEU A 65 -4.52 5.72 2.14
C LEU A 65 -5.84 6.10 2.83
N GLY A 66 -6.77 6.65 2.08
CA GLY A 66 -8.09 7.05 2.54
C GLY A 66 -9.02 5.87 2.81
N ASN A 67 -10.22 6.18 3.32
CA ASN A 67 -11.20 5.16 3.67
C ASN A 67 -11.76 4.50 2.41
N THR A 68 -11.92 3.17 2.39
CA THR A 68 -12.37 2.40 1.20
C THR A 68 -11.52 2.61 -0.06
N GLU A 69 -10.28 3.07 0.11
CA GLU A 69 -9.35 3.27 -0.99
C GLU A 69 -8.43 2.06 -1.20
N SER A 70 -8.09 1.87 -2.46
CA SER A 70 -7.04 0.96 -2.89
C SER A 70 -5.93 1.75 -3.57
N THR A 71 -4.70 1.27 -3.39
CA THR A 71 -3.52 1.76 -4.10
C THR A 71 -2.68 0.58 -4.54
N ARG A 72 -1.86 0.78 -5.58
CA ARG A 72 -1.01 -0.24 -6.17
C ARG A 72 0.41 0.29 -6.22
N ILE A 73 1.35 -0.41 -5.61
CA ILE A 73 2.73 0.04 -5.46
C ILE A 73 3.63 -0.94 -6.21
N PRO A 74 4.20 -0.55 -7.37
CA PRO A 74 5.18 -1.37 -8.04
C PRO A 74 6.52 -1.30 -7.30
N LEU A 75 7.12 -2.46 -7.06
CA LEU A 75 8.39 -2.63 -6.34
C LEU A 75 9.18 -3.77 -6.99
N PRO A 76 10.51 -3.73 -6.99
CA PRO A 76 11.30 -4.85 -7.51
C PRO A 76 11.01 -6.15 -6.74
N PHE A 77 11.30 -7.31 -7.33
CA PHE A 77 11.18 -8.58 -6.59
C PHE A 77 12.06 -8.57 -5.33
N GLY A 78 11.51 -9.07 -4.22
CA GLY A 78 12.14 -9.00 -2.91
C GLY A 78 11.14 -9.12 -1.76
N THR A 79 11.67 -9.05 -0.54
CA THR A 79 10.87 -9.08 0.69
C THR A 79 10.72 -7.68 1.27
N TYR A 80 9.50 -7.34 1.65
CA TYR A 80 9.09 -6.02 2.10
C TYR A 80 8.30 -6.12 3.40
N THR A 81 8.62 -5.26 4.37
CA THR A 81 7.83 -5.06 5.58
C THR A 81 6.89 -3.89 5.36
N LEU A 82 5.59 -4.17 5.35
CA LEU A 82 4.53 -3.18 5.28
C LEU A 82 4.11 -2.79 6.69
N HIS A 83 4.14 -1.50 6.97
CA HIS A 83 3.68 -0.92 8.22
C HIS A 83 2.64 0.16 7.94
N PHE A 84 1.51 0.09 8.64
CA PHE A 84 0.41 1.05 8.50
C PHE A 84 0.23 1.80 9.80
N THR A 85 0.17 3.13 9.73
CA THR A 85 -0.05 3.98 10.90
C THR A 85 -1.33 4.78 10.75
N CYS A 86 -1.96 5.11 11.87
CA CYS A 86 -3.00 6.11 11.94
C CYS A 86 -2.77 6.93 13.20
N GLY A 87 -2.79 8.26 13.12
CA GLY A 87 -2.44 9.13 14.26
C GLY A 87 -3.29 8.90 15.53
N MET A 88 -4.47 8.30 15.38
CA MET A 88 -5.37 7.98 16.50
C MET A 88 -5.28 6.52 16.98
N ILE A 89 -4.49 5.66 16.31
CA ILE A 89 -4.41 4.22 16.60
C ILE A 89 -2.98 3.88 16.99
N ARG A 90 -2.80 3.42 18.24
CA ARG A 90 -1.47 3.12 18.80
C ARG A 90 -0.97 1.70 18.49
N LYS A 91 -1.86 0.77 18.15
CA LYS A 91 -1.53 -0.63 17.89
C LYS A 91 -1.59 -0.91 16.40
N CYS A 92 -0.43 -1.14 15.79
CA CYS A 92 -0.27 -1.43 14.37
C CYS A 92 0.52 -2.73 14.21
N GLU A 93 0.11 -3.57 13.28
CA GLU A 93 0.78 -4.82 12.95
C GLU A 93 1.56 -4.67 11.64
N ASP A 94 2.81 -5.10 11.66
CA ASP A 94 3.65 -5.21 10.46
C ASP A 94 3.27 -6.46 9.69
N LEU A 95 3.21 -6.34 8.36
CA LEU A 95 3.03 -7.47 7.47
C LEU A 95 4.25 -7.62 6.58
N VAL A 96 4.90 -8.78 6.63
CA VAL A 96 5.98 -9.12 5.72
C VAL A 96 5.39 -9.75 4.46
N VAL A 97 5.78 -9.24 3.30
CA VAL A 97 5.32 -9.67 1.99
C VAL A 97 6.53 -9.94 1.11
N THR A 98 6.50 -11.05 0.36
CA THR A 98 7.57 -11.41 -0.57
C THR A 98 7.02 -11.43 -1.99
N LEU A 99 7.66 -10.66 -2.88
CA LEU A 99 7.37 -10.63 -4.31
C LEU A 99 8.41 -11.49 -5.04
N THR A 100 7.94 -12.48 -5.79
CA THR A 100 8.81 -13.35 -6.61
C THR A 100 8.35 -13.34 -8.06
N PRO A 101 9.18 -13.75 -9.02
CA PRO A 101 8.75 -13.90 -10.41
C PRO A 101 7.55 -14.86 -10.58
N GLN A 102 7.43 -15.87 -9.71
CA GLN A 102 6.33 -16.83 -9.70
C GLN A 102 5.06 -16.27 -9.04
N ASN A 103 5.23 -15.38 -8.06
CA ASN A 103 4.14 -14.67 -7.41
C ASN A 103 4.41 -13.15 -7.44
N PRO A 104 4.21 -12.51 -8.60
CA PRO A 104 4.62 -11.14 -8.81
C PRO A 104 3.67 -10.13 -8.18
N ILE A 105 2.49 -10.55 -7.70
CA ILE A 105 1.47 -9.66 -7.14
C ILE A 105 1.12 -10.10 -5.72
N ALA A 106 1.27 -9.19 -4.77
CA ALA A 106 0.78 -9.37 -3.41
C ALA A 106 -0.44 -8.48 -3.16
N PHE A 107 -1.51 -9.10 -2.65
CA PHE A 107 -2.74 -8.42 -2.29
C PHE A 107 -2.81 -8.27 -0.78
N VAL A 108 -2.95 -7.05 -0.28
CA VAL A 108 -2.92 -6.74 1.15
C VAL A 108 -4.16 -5.98 1.56
N LYS A 109 -4.88 -6.50 2.55
CA LYS A 109 -5.99 -5.79 3.18
C LYS A 109 -5.57 -5.24 4.52
N THR A 110 -5.95 -4.01 4.78
CA THR A 110 -5.78 -3.38 6.09
C THR A 110 -7.11 -2.83 6.58
N LYS A 111 -7.37 -2.97 7.88
CA LYS A 111 -8.61 -2.48 8.51
C LYS A 111 -8.35 -2.05 9.94
N VAL A 112 -9.18 -1.13 10.44
CA VAL A 112 -9.26 -0.91 11.89
C VAL A 112 -10.09 -2.03 12.50
N LYS A 113 -9.53 -2.71 13.49
CA LYS A 113 -10.26 -3.56 14.41
C LYS A 113 -10.62 -2.72 15.63
N ALA A 114 -11.91 -2.44 15.79
CA ALA A 114 -12.41 -1.80 17.00
C ALA A 114 -12.23 -2.78 18.17
N GLY A 115 -11.49 -2.35 19.20
CA GLY A 115 -11.31 -3.10 20.43
C GLY A 115 -12.10 -2.48 21.56
N PHE A 116 -12.44 -3.28 22.57
CA PHE A 116 -13.20 -2.82 23.74
C PHE A 116 -12.49 -1.68 24.50
N TRP A 117 -11.16 -1.67 24.50
CA TRP A 117 -10.33 -0.65 25.16
C TRP A 117 -9.50 0.21 24.20
N THR A 118 -8.97 -0.40 23.13
CA THR A 118 -8.10 0.29 22.16
C THR A 118 -8.36 -0.24 20.76
N ASN A 119 -8.48 0.67 19.79
CA ASN A 119 -8.48 0.32 18.37
C ASN A 119 -7.09 -0.21 17.96
N SER A 120 -7.06 -1.13 16.99
CA SER A 120 -5.83 -1.60 16.35
C SER A 120 -5.97 -1.61 14.83
N ILE A 121 -4.85 -1.50 14.11
CA ILE A 121 -4.79 -1.77 12.67
C ILE A 121 -4.34 -3.20 12.49
N THR A 122 -5.16 -4.00 11.80
CA THR A 122 -4.83 -5.37 11.42
C THR A 122 -4.61 -5.43 9.92
N THR A 123 -3.52 -6.06 9.52
CA THR A 123 -3.10 -6.15 8.11
C THR A 123 -2.90 -7.61 7.75
N GLN A 124 -3.45 -8.03 6.61
CA GLN A 124 -3.38 -9.42 6.15
C GLN A 124 -3.12 -9.48 4.65
N GLN A 125 -2.27 -10.42 4.24
CA GLN A 125 -2.16 -10.80 2.85
C GLN A 125 -3.38 -11.67 2.47
N VAL A 126 -3.99 -11.38 1.33
CA VAL A 126 -5.18 -12.05 0.82
C VAL A 126 -4.99 -12.49 -0.63
N ASN A 127 -5.97 -13.17 -1.19
CA ASN A 127 -5.99 -13.51 -2.61
C ASN A 127 -6.60 -12.37 -3.44
N GLY A 128 -6.32 -12.37 -4.75
CA GLY A 128 -6.87 -11.38 -5.68
C GLY A 128 -8.40 -11.41 -5.76
N SER A 129 -9.03 -12.56 -5.52
CA SER A 129 -10.49 -12.72 -5.45
C SER A 129 -11.14 -11.98 -4.29
N ASP A 130 -10.39 -11.73 -3.23
CA ASP A 130 -10.90 -11.03 -2.05
C ASP A 130 -10.82 -9.52 -2.23
N MET A 131 -10.10 -9.02 -3.23
CA MET A 131 -9.98 -7.59 -3.47
C MET A 131 -11.27 -7.02 -4.06
N PRO A 132 -11.63 -5.76 -3.72
CA PRO A 132 -12.74 -5.10 -4.40
C PRO A 132 -12.46 -5.04 -5.91
N PRO A 133 -13.50 -5.17 -6.76
CA PRO A 133 -13.34 -5.00 -8.20
C PRO A 133 -12.76 -3.61 -8.50
N VAL A 134 -11.77 -3.58 -9.40
CA VAL A 134 -11.03 -2.37 -9.78
C VAL A 134 -11.65 -1.70 -10.99
#